data_AF-A0A603A254-F1
#
_entry.id   AF-A0A603A254-F1
#
_cell.length_a   1.000
_cell.length_b   1.000
_cell.length_c   1.000
_cell.angle_alpha   90.00
_cell.angle_beta   90.00
_cell.angle_gamma   90.00
#
_symmetry.space_group_name_H-M   'P 1'
#
loop_
_entity.id
_entity.type
_entity.pdbx_description
1 polymer ?
#
loop_
_entity_poly.entity_id
_entity_poly.type
_entity_poly.pdbx_seq_one_letter_code
_entity_poly.pdbx_strand_id
1 'polypeptide(L)' 'MTYRIDPRRKALQKWHAYANNGIRYLVVNAAGTVLATGRFISDWSIATTSARPGSRIVSVQAELDRLIES' A
#
# COMPACT_ATOMS: atom_id res chain seq x y z
N MET A 1 -12.34 -25.13 -13.00
CA MET A 1 -13.12 -24.28 -12.07
C MET A 1 -12.27 -23.07 -11.71
N THR A 2 -12.39 -21.98 -12.46
CA THR A 2 -11.57 -20.77 -12.25
C THR A 2 -12.22 -19.96 -11.14
N TYR A 3 -11.78 -20.15 -9.89
CA TYR A 3 -12.25 -19.34 -8.78
C TYR A 3 -11.80 -17.90 -9.01
N ARG A 4 -12.73 -17.04 -9.46
CA ARG A 4 -12.56 -15.59 -9.43
C ARG A 4 -12.51 -15.18 -7.96
N ILE A 5 -11.30 -15.04 -7.44
CA ILE A 5 -11.09 -14.45 -6.11
C ILE A 5 -11.69 -13.04 -6.16
N ASP A 6 -12.58 -12.77 -5.21
CA ASP A 6 -13.19 -11.46 -5.01
C ASP A 6 -12.09 -10.36 -5.04
N PRO A 7 -12.23 -9.30 -5.85
CA PRO A 7 -11.23 -8.24 -5.97
C PRO A 7 -10.81 -7.64 -4.63
N ARG A 8 -11.75 -7.55 -3.67
CA ARG A 8 -11.48 -7.06 -2.31
C ARG A 8 -10.62 -8.03 -1.53
N ARG A 9 -10.91 -9.34 -1.61
CA ARG A 9 -10.11 -10.38 -0.95
C ARG A 9 -8.67 -10.41 -1.48
N LYS A 10 -8.50 -10.18 -2.78
CA LYS A 10 -7.17 -10.03 -3.41
C LYS A 10 -6.45 -8.77 -2.91
N ALA A 11 -7.15 -7.65 -2.75
CA ALA A 11 -6.57 -6.43 -2.19
C ALA A 11 -6.12 -6.64 -0.72
N LEU A 12 -6.99 -7.20 0.12
CA LEU A 12 -6.67 -7.53 1.52
C LEU A 12 -5.41 -8.41 1.63
N GLN A 13 -5.32 -9.48 0.84
CA GLN A 13 -4.13 -10.34 0.82
C GLN A 13 -2.85 -9.55 0.48
N LYS A 14 -2.92 -8.65 -0.50
CA LYS A 14 -1.79 -7.81 -0.89
C LYS A 14 -1.35 -6.88 0.24
N TRP A 15 -2.30 -6.23 0.92
CA TRP A 15 -1.98 -5.32 2.03
C TRP A 15 -1.46 -6.06 3.27
N HIS A 16 -2.00 -7.25 3.57
CA HIS A 16 -1.45 -8.11 4.60
C HIS A 16 -0.02 -8.57 4.29
N ALA A 17 0.29 -8.86 3.02
CA ALA A 17 1.66 -9.19 2.63
C ALA A 17 2.63 -8.04 2.92
N TYR A 18 2.25 -6.79 2.68
CA TYR A 18 3.08 -5.64 3.07
C TYR A 18 3.26 -5.52 4.59
N ALA A 19 2.16 -5.63 5.34
CA ALA A 19 2.22 -5.58 6.80
C ALA A 19 3.12 -6.67 7.40
N ASN A 20 3.00 -7.90 6.90
CA ASN A 20 3.81 -9.04 7.34
C ASN A 20 5.30 -8.90 7.01
N ASN A 21 5.63 -8.15 5.95
CA ASN A 21 7.01 -7.79 5.62
C ASN A 21 7.53 -6.57 6.41
N GLY A 22 6.76 -6.07 7.38
CA GLY A 22 7.15 -4.93 8.22
C GLY A 22 7.03 -3.57 7.53
N ILE A 23 6.43 -3.51 6.34
CA ILE A 23 6.15 -2.27 5.63
C ILE A 23 4.96 -1.60 6.29
N ARG A 24 5.10 -0.31 6.60
CA ARG A 24 4.03 0.50 7.21
C ARG A 24 3.55 1.62 6.31
N TYR A 25 4.43 2.11 5.44
CA TYR A 25 4.15 3.22 4.53
C TYR A 25 4.52 2.83 3.10
N LEU A 26 3.70 3.29 2.17
CA LEU A 26 3.89 3.11 0.74
C LEU A 26 3.74 4.45 0.06
N VAL A 27 4.56 4.72 -0.95
CA VAL A 27 4.29 5.78 -1.92
C VAL A 27 3.62 5.14 -3.13
N VAL A 28 2.47 5.65 -3.52
CA VAL A 28 1.77 5.21 -4.74
C VAL A 28 1.54 6.37 -5.69
N ASN A 29 1.47 6.10 -6.99
CA ASN A 29 1.09 7.10 -7.99
C ASN A 29 -0.44 7.23 -8.13
N ALA A 30 -0.90 8.15 -8.99
CA ALA A 30 -2.31 8.34 -9.33
C ALA A 30 -3.00 7.07 -9.90
N ALA A 31 -2.23 6.17 -10.53
CA ALA A 31 -2.73 4.89 -11.03
C ALA A 31 -2.76 3.78 -9.96
N GLY A 32 -2.39 4.08 -8.71
CA GLY A 32 -2.35 3.10 -7.61
C GLY A 32 -1.17 2.13 -7.65
N THR A 33 -0.16 2.41 -8.47
CA THR A 33 1.10 1.64 -8.53
C THR A 33 2.00 2.04 -7.37
N VAL A 34 2.57 1.05 -6.68
CA VAL A 34 3.54 1.28 -5.61
C VAL A 34 4.88 1.70 -6.20
N LEU A 35 5.36 2.87 -5.80
CA LEU A 35 6.63 3.45 -6.23
C LEU A 35 7.75 3.24 -5.19
N ALA A 36 7.40 3.26 -3.90
CA ALA A 36 8.35 3.03 -2.81
C ALA A 36 7.64 2.42 -1.59
N THR A 37 8.39 1.71 -0.76
CA THR A 37 7.92 1.12 0.50
C THR A 37 8.89 1.50 1.62
N GLY A 38 8.37 1.55 2.85
CA GLY A 38 9.15 1.93 4.02
C GLY A 38 8.46 1.51 5.31
N ARG A 39 9.25 1.39 6.36
CA ARG A 39 8.77 1.16 7.73
C ARG A 39 8.43 2.48 8.40
N PHE A 40 9.10 3.57 8.04
CA PHE A 40 8.87 4.89 8.59
C PHE A 40 8.60 5.89 7.46
N ILE A 41 7.81 6.93 7.77
CA ILE A 41 7.51 7.98 6.78
C ILE A 41 8.77 8.79 6.41
N SER A 42 9.75 8.84 7.31
CA SER A 42 11.04 9.51 7.14
C SER A 42 12.07 8.66 6.39
N ASP A 43 11.73 7.42 6.00
CA ASP A 43 12.65 6.61 5.19
C ASP A 43 12.98 7.36 3.90
N TRP A 44 14.26 7.42 3.55
CA TRP A 44 14.74 8.20 2.40
C TRP A 44 14.01 7.82 1.10
N SER A 45 13.72 6.53 0.89
CA SER A 45 12.95 6.04 -0.25
C SER A 45 11.55 6.62 -0.32
N ILE A 46 10.85 6.69 0.82
CA ILE A 46 9.52 7.29 0.93
C ILE A 46 9.61 8.79 0.68
N ALA A 47 10.47 9.50 1.42
CA ALA A 47 10.59 10.96 1.38
C ALA A 47 10.95 11.48 -0.02
N THR A 48 11.93 10.86 -0.68
CA THR A 48 12.34 11.26 -2.04
C THR A 48 11.29 10.92 -3.09
N THR A 49 10.61 9.78 -2.97
CA THR A 49 9.62 9.36 -3.96
C THR A 49 8.31 10.13 -3.79
N SER A 50 7.91 10.47 -2.56
CA SER A 50 6.72 11.27 -2.29
C SER A 50 6.82 12.71 -2.79
N ALA A 51 8.03 13.23 -2.98
CA ALA A 51 8.25 14.56 -3.57
C ALA A 51 7.93 14.61 -5.07
N ARG A 52 7.78 13.45 -5.74
CA ARG A 52 7.42 13.40 -7.16
C ARG A 52 5.96 13.81 -7.36
N PRO A 53 5.66 14.69 -8.33
CA PRO A 53 4.28 15.06 -8.66
C PRO A 53 3.38 13.84 -8.90
N GLY A 54 2.17 13.88 -8.36
CA GLY A 54 1.18 12.80 -8.52
C GLY A 54 1.45 11.55 -7.66
N SER A 55 2.41 11.62 -6.74
CA SER A 55 2.63 10.59 -5.73
C SER A 55 1.86 10.91 -4.45
N ARG A 56 1.41 9.88 -3.74
CA ARG A 56 0.76 10.00 -2.43
C ARG A 56 1.32 8.95 -1.48
N ILE A 57 1.45 9.32 -0.20
CA ILE A 57 1.83 8.40 0.86
C ILE A 57 0.55 7.72 1.38
N VAL A 58 0.63 6.41 1.58
CA VAL A 58 -0.47 5.57 2.10
C VAL A 58 0.06 4.79 3.30
N SER A 59 -0.74 4.74 4.37
CA SER A 59 -0.50 3.85 5.51
C SER A 59 -1.07 2.47 5.21
N VAL A 60 -0.24 1.44 5.38
CA VAL A 60 -0.66 0.03 5.20
C VAL A 60 -1.80 -0.32 6.16
N GLN A 61 -1.67 0.09 7.43
CA GLN A 61 -2.67 -0.22 8.46
C GLN A 61 -4.01 0.46 8.14
N ALA A 62 -3.98 1.75 7.79
CA ALA A 62 -5.21 2.48 7.50
C ALA A 62 -5.97 1.89 6.29
N GLU A 63 -5.24 1.41 5.28
CA GLU A 63 -5.87 0.79 4.12
C GLU A 63 -6.40 -0.63 4.43
N LEU A 64 -5.73 -1.38 5.29
CA LEU A 64 -6.27 -2.65 5.82
C LEU A 64 -7.57 -2.41 6.57
N ASP A 65 -7.59 -1.44 7.50
CA ASP A 65 -8.78 -1.12 8.29
C ASP A 65 -9.95 -0.70 7.39
N ARG A 66 -9.70 0.19 6.41
CA ARG A 66 -10.68 0.61 5.40
C ARG A 66 -11.25 -0.57 4.61
N LEU A 67 -10.41 -1.53 4.23
CA LEU A 67 -10.82 -2.71 3.47
C LEU A 67 -11.51 -3.77 4.33
N ILE A 68 -11.37 -3.73 5.66
CA ILE A 68 -12.11 -4.58 6.59
C ILE A 68 -13.50 -3.98 6.85
N GLU A 69 -13.58 -2.66 7.04
CA GLU A 69 -14.82 -1.95 7.36
C GLU A 69 -15.77 -1.70 6.16
N SER A 70 -15.25 -1.72 4.93
CA SER A 70 -16.03 -1.53 3.70
C SER A 70 -17.02 -2.67 3.41
#